data_AF-A0A183P7N0-F1
#
_entry.id   AF-A0A183P7N0-F1
#
_cell.length_a   1.000
_cell.length_b   1.000
_cell.length_c   1.000
_cell.angle_alpha   90.00
_cell.angle_beta   90.00
_cell.angle_gamma   90.00
#
_symmetry.space_group_name_H-M   'P 1'
#
loop_
_entity.id
_entity.type
_entity.pdbx_description
1 polymer ?
#
loop_
_entity_poly.entity_id
_entity_poly.type
_entity_poly.pdbx_seq_one_letter_code
_entity_poly.pdbx_strand_id
1 'polypeptide(L)'
;MAGGLPMGFNNAVFLSERETADRNFAIAYYMRENKCFPPTFELRELMDFYFQICSIEVTCESAGIMAGTLANGGINPLTNETVVSAAAARDTLSVMHSCGMYDYSGQFAFKVGLPCKSGVSGIIMVVVPNLLGLAVWSPPIDRHGNSARGIQFCQDSITDEHGGSDANMKVWISISTTEEHLELKTTVCQPIPWSEFEMQMPRQFYCVGWKVGELRKPSSRR
;
A
#
# COMPACT_ATOMS: atom_id res chain seq x y z
N MET A 1 -4.85 11.44 -6.09
CA MET A 1 -4.78 9.98 -5.90
C MET A 1 -5.76 9.45 -4.85
N ALA A 2 -6.05 10.18 -3.76
CA ALA A 2 -6.99 9.72 -2.72
C ALA A 2 -8.49 10.03 -2.99
N GLY A 3 -8.85 10.43 -4.21
CA GLY A 3 -10.25 10.71 -4.57
C GLY A 3 -10.89 11.87 -3.80
N GLY A 4 -10.10 12.90 -3.47
CA GLY A 4 -10.59 14.07 -2.73
C GLY A 4 -10.64 13.91 -1.21
N LEU A 5 -10.28 12.75 -0.66
CA LEU A 5 -10.15 12.58 0.78
C LEU A 5 -9.03 13.46 1.35
N PRO A 6 -9.21 14.03 2.56
CA PRO A 6 -8.21 14.87 3.19
C PRO A 6 -6.94 14.07 3.47
N MET A 7 -5.79 14.73 3.27
CA MET A 7 -4.48 14.22 3.64
C MET A 7 -3.89 15.17 4.68
N GLY A 8 -3.21 14.62 5.67
CA GLY A 8 -2.57 15.39 6.73
C GLY A 8 -1.08 15.62 6.45
N PHE A 9 -0.45 16.34 7.36
CA PHE A 9 0.99 16.54 7.39
C PHE A 9 1.45 16.58 8.84
N ASN A 10 2.35 15.66 9.20
CA ASN A 10 2.87 15.57 10.55
C ASN A 10 4.15 16.40 10.70
N ASN A 11 3.99 17.65 11.11
CA ASN A 11 5.13 18.55 11.28
C ASN A 11 6.12 18.05 12.36
N ALA A 12 5.65 17.33 13.39
CA ALA A 12 6.53 16.79 14.42
C ALA A 12 7.44 15.68 13.86
N VAL A 13 6.89 14.77 13.04
CA VAL A 13 7.67 13.76 12.32
C VAL A 13 8.66 14.44 11.37
N PHE A 14 8.24 15.43 10.59
CA PHE A 14 9.13 16.17 9.69
C PHE A 14 10.34 16.77 10.41
N LEU A 15 10.11 17.48 11.51
CA LEU A 15 11.18 18.09 12.30
C LEU A 15 12.10 17.02 12.91
N SER A 16 11.53 15.96 13.48
CA SER A 16 12.29 14.87 14.09
C SER A 16 13.16 14.12 13.07
N GLU A 17 12.61 13.78 11.90
CA GLU A 17 13.33 13.12 10.82
C GLU A 17 14.47 14.01 10.34
N ARG A 18 14.21 15.30 10.10
CA ARG A 18 15.23 16.25 9.65
C ARG A 18 16.39 16.40 10.63
N GLU A 19 16.11 16.41 11.94
CA GLU A 19 17.13 16.55 12.99
C GLU A 19 18.01 15.31 13.16
N THR A 20 17.51 14.12 12.79
CA THR A 20 18.19 12.83 13.05
C THR A 20 18.60 12.06 11.79
N ALA A 21 18.50 12.70 10.61
CA ALA A 21 18.67 12.05 9.31
C ALA A 21 20.12 11.86 8.82
N ASP A 22 21.09 11.62 9.71
CA ASP A 22 22.50 11.44 9.35
C ASP A 22 22.71 10.40 8.24
N ARG A 23 22.00 9.27 8.33
CA ARG A 23 22.07 8.20 7.31
C ARG A 23 21.57 8.68 5.95
N ASN A 24 20.48 9.44 5.92
CA ASN A 24 19.91 9.92 4.66
C ASN A 24 20.82 10.99 4.03
N PHE A 25 21.41 11.89 4.84
CA PHE A 25 22.41 12.84 4.35
C PHE A 25 23.66 12.15 3.82
N ALA A 26 24.17 11.11 4.49
CA ALA A 26 25.32 10.34 4.01
C ALA A 26 25.06 9.74 2.61
N ILE A 27 23.88 9.14 2.40
CA ILE A 27 23.46 8.63 1.09
C ILE A 27 23.39 9.76 0.06
N ALA A 28 22.78 10.89 0.42
CA ALA A 28 22.60 12.01 -0.49
C ALA A 28 23.96 12.63 -0.90
N TYR A 29 24.91 12.77 0.02
CA TYR A 29 26.27 13.18 -0.30
C TYR A 29 26.99 12.19 -1.21
N TYR A 30 26.82 10.88 -0.97
CA TYR A 30 27.38 9.84 -1.83
C TYR A 30 26.79 9.87 -3.25
N MET A 31 25.48 10.05 -3.37
CA MET A 31 24.79 10.22 -4.66
C MET A 31 25.25 11.48 -5.40
N ARG A 32 25.51 12.57 -4.68
CA ARG A 32 26.06 13.80 -5.25
C ARG A 32 27.44 13.60 -5.83
N GLU A 33 28.34 12.94 -5.10
CA GLU A 33 29.68 12.62 -5.59
C GLU A 33 29.62 11.77 -6.88
N ASN A 34 28.70 10.81 -6.93
CA ASN A 34 28.48 9.94 -8.08
C ASN A 34 27.63 10.59 -9.20
N LYS A 35 27.33 11.90 -9.11
CA LYS A 35 26.59 12.67 -10.12
C LYS A 35 25.21 12.06 -10.44
N CYS A 36 24.53 11.50 -9.44
CA CYS A 36 23.20 10.90 -9.61
C CYS A 36 22.07 11.95 -9.69
N PHE A 37 22.36 13.22 -9.38
CA PHE A 37 21.39 14.31 -9.45
C PHE A 37 21.53 15.11 -10.75
N PRO A 38 20.45 15.77 -11.21
CA PRO A 38 20.52 16.76 -12.28
C PRO A 38 21.57 17.85 -11.99
N PRO A 39 22.09 18.54 -13.02
CA PRO A 39 23.18 19.51 -12.83
C PRO A 39 22.79 20.72 -11.96
N THR A 40 21.51 21.03 -11.85
CA THR A 40 20.97 22.16 -11.08
C THR A 40 20.09 21.65 -9.95
N PHE A 41 20.62 21.64 -8.72
CA PHE A 41 19.86 21.33 -7.50
C PHE A 41 20.57 21.90 -6.25
N GLU A 42 19.82 22.11 -5.17
CA GLU A 42 20.35 22.38 -3.83
C GLU A 42 20.06 21.17 -2.94
N LEU A 43 21.08 20.66 -2.25
CA LEU A 43 21.00 19.38 -1.54
C LEU A 43 20.09 19.49 -0.32
N ARG A 44 20.15 20.58 0.45
CA ARG A 44 19.31 20.73 1.64
C ARG A 44 17.85 20.90 1.28
N GLU A 45 17.52 21.68 0.26
CA GLU A 45 16.15 21.82 -0.26
C GLU A 45 15.58 20.48 -0.73
N LEU A 46 16.39 19.67 -1.43
CA LEU A 46 16.00 18.32 -1.85
C LEU A 46 15.71 17.41 -0.64
N MET A 47 16.58 17.45 0.36
CA MET A 47 16.42 16.64 1.57
C MET A 47 15.22 17.08 2.40
N ASP A 48 15.00 18.39 2.55
CA ASP A 48 13.82 18.95 3.20
C ASP A 48 12.54 18.50 2.48
N PHE A 49 12.52 18.54 1.15
CA PHE A 49 11.40 18.05 0.37
C PHE A 49 11.16 16.54 0.56
N TYR A 50 12.22 15.74 0.60
CA TYR A 50 12.13 14.31 0.90
C TYR A 50 11.50 14.05 2.28
N PHE A 51 11.95 14.74 3.33
CA PHE A 51 11.37 14.58 4.67
C PHE A 51 9.92 15.07 4.74
N GLN A 52 9.56 16.11 3.98
CA GLN A 52 8.17 16.56 3.87
C GLN A 52 7.28 15.46 3.27
N ILE A 53 7.70 14.81 2.18
CA ILE A 53 6.94 13.70 1.57
C ILE A 53 6.77 12.54 2.56
N CYS A 54 7.82 12.18 3.30
CA CYS A 54 7.77 11.13 4.31
C CYS A 54 6.86 11.46 5.50
N SER A 55 6.50 12.73 5.67
CA SER A 55 5.67 13.22 6.78
C SER A 55 4.22 13.47 6.40
N ILE A 56 3.81 13.13 5.17
CA ILE A 56 2.41 13.17 4.74
C ILE A 56 1.62 12.09 5.50
N GLU A 57 0.48 12.47 6.06
CA GLU A 57 -0.40 11.55 6.78
C GLU A 57 -1.57 11.11 5.90
N VAL A 58 -1.85 9.81 5.98
CA VAL A 58 -2.96 9.17 5.28
C VAL A 58 -3.70 8.24 6.25
N THR A 59 -4.96 7.98 5.94
CA THR A 59 -5.74 6.93 6.61
C THR A 59 -5.67 5.66 5.76
N CYS A 60 -6.07 4.52 6.34
CA CYS A 60 -6.20 3.29 5.54
C CYS A 60 -7.19 3.45 4.38
N GLU A 61 -8.23 4.26 4.57
CA GLU A 61 -9.21 4.55 3.52
C GLU A 61 -8.57 5.33 2.36
N SER A 62 -7.89 6.44 2.64
CA SER A 62 -7.25 7.24 1.58
C SER A 62 -6.13 6.47 0.89
N ALA A 63 -5.33 5.71 1.64
CA ALA A 63 -4.30 4.83 1.09
C ALA A 63 -4.88 3.70 0.21
N GLY A 64 -6.01 3.11 0.61
CA GLY A 64 -6.72 2.10 -0.19
C GLY A 64 -7.21 2.65 -1.53
N ILE A 65 -7.71 3.89 -1.56
CA ILE A 65 -8.12 4.58 -2.80
C ILE A 65 -6.91 4.94 -3.67
N MET A 66 -5.78 5.35 -3.07
CA MET A 66 -4.54 5.55 -3.82
C MET A 66 -4.07 4.25 -4.48
N ALA A 67 -4.10 3.13 -3.75
CA ALA A 67 -3.82 1.81 -4.29
C ALA A 67 -4.81 1.43 -5.40
N GLY A 68 -6.10 1.76 -5.24
CA GLY A 68 -7.14 1.54 -6.24
C GLY A 68 -6.91 2.36 -7.51
N THR A 69 -6.37 3.58 -7.38
CA THR A 69 -5.95 4.40 -8.53
C THR A 69 -4.85 3.70 -9.33
N LEU A 70 -3.87 3.08 -8.66
CA LEU A 70 -2.83 2.28 -9.32
C LEU A 70 -3.41 0.99 -9.93
N ALA A 71 -4.31 0.31 -9.21
CA ALA A 71 -5.01 -0.89 -9.69
C ALA A 71 -5.81 -0.63 -10.98
N ASN A 72 -6.34 0.59 -11.13
CA ASN A 72 -7.16 1.06 -12.24
C ASN A 72 -6.34 1.83 -13.30
N GLY A 73 -5.07 1.45 -13.49
CA GLY A 73 -4.23 1.99 -14.56
C GLY A 73 -3.94 3.50 -14.45
N GLY A 74 -4.02 4.06 -13.24
CA GLY A 74 -3.77 5.47 -12.97
C GLY A 74 -5.02 6.36 -12.93
N ILE A 75 -6.20 5.80 -13.15
CA ILE A 75 -7.49 6.52 -13.08
C ILE A 75 -8.05 6.38 -11.67
N ASN A 76 -8.37 7.50 -11.02
CA ASN A 76 -8.93 7.46 -9.68
C ASN A 76 -10.34 6.83 -9.70
N PRO A 77 -10.60 5.81 -8.87
CA PRO A 77 -11.86 5.08 -8.90
C PRO A 77 -13.09 5.91 -8.47
N LEU A 78 -12.91 6.96 -7.68
CA LEU A 78 -14.01 7.77 -7.14
C LEU A 78 -14.31 8.97 -8.02
N THR A 79 -13.27 9.63 -8.54
CA THR A 79 -13.42 10.85 -9.35
C THR A 79 -13.42 10.57 -10.85
N ASN A 80 -13.00 9.36 -11.26
CA ASN A 80 -12.78 8.97 -12.65
C ASN A 80 -11.77 9.84 -13.41
N GLU A 81 -10.94 10.59 -12.67
CA GLU A 81 -9.88 11.43 -13.23
C GLU A 81 -8.61 10.61 -13.46
N THR A 82 -7.94 10.84 -14.59
CA THR A 82 -6.60 10.31 -14.82
C THR A 82 -5.60 11.06 -13.95
N VAL A 83 -5.10 10.42 -12.89
CA VAL A 83 -4.15 11.02 -11.95
C VAL A 83 -2.71 10.76 -12.35
N VAL A 84 -2.43 9.55 -12.85
CA VAL A 84 -1.13 9.17 -13.42
C VAL A 84 -1.35 8.45 -14.75
N SER A 85 -0.34 8.46 -15.62
CA SER A 85 -0.43 7.71 -16.88
C SER A 85 -0.43 6.20 -16.63
N ALA A 86 -1.03 5.44 -17.53
CA ALA A 86 -1.02 3.97 -17.46
C ALA A 86 0.40 3.39 -17.46
N ALA A 87 1.34 4.04 -18.15
CA ALA A 87 2.76 3.66 -18.12
C ALA A 87 3.36 3.85 -16.73
N ALA A 88 3.14 5.01 -16.10
CA ALA A 88 3.63 5.27 -14.74
C ALA A 88 3.02 4.31 -13.72
N ALA A 89 1.72 4.00 -13.82
CA ALA A 89 1.07 3.02 -12.96
C ALA A 89 1.70 1.62 -13.13
N ARG A 90 1.86 1.14 -14.36
CA ARG A 90 2.49 -0.17 -14.65
C ARG A 90 3.92 -0.25 -14.12
N ASP A 91 4.73 0.78 -14.36
CA ASP A 91 6.14 0.78 -13.96
C ASP A 91 6.24 0.83 -12.41
N THR A 92 5.36 1.60 -11.76
CA THR A 92 5.24 1.62 -10.30
C THR A 92 4.87 0.24 -9.74
N LEU A 93 3.86 -0.42 -10.31
CA LEU A 93 3.45 -1.76 -9.87
C LEU A 93 4.56 -2.81 -10.05
N SER A 94 5.35 -2.71 -11.11
CA SER A 94 6.50 -3.58 -11.33
C SER A 94 7.55 -3.42 -10.22
N VAL A 95 7.87 -2.18 -9.84
CA VAL A 95 8.82 -1.90 -8.74
C VAL A 95 8.24 -2.28 -7.38
N MET A 96 6.94 -2.04 -7.14
CA MET A 96 6.26 -2.48 -5.91
C MET A 96 6.30 -4.00 -5.75
N HIS A 97 6.16 -4.76 -6.84
CA HIS A 97 6.21 -6.21 -6.81
C HIS A 97 7.60 -6.74 -6.41
N SER A 98 8.69 -6.15 -6.92
CA SER A 98 10.05 -6.66 -6.68
C SER A 98 10.78 -6.02 -5.50
N CYS A 99 10.43 -4.79 -5.13
CA CYS A 99 11.17 -3.96 -4.15
C CYS A 99 10.29 -3.39 -3.02
N GLY A 100 9.02 -3.82 -2.94
CA GLY A 100 8.01 -3.20 -2.09
C GLY A 100 8.18 -3.36 -0.57
N MET A 101 8.83 -4.44 -0.14
CA MET A 101 8.76 -4.98 1.23
C MET A 101 10.14 -5.11 1.89
N TYR A 102 11.06 -4.19 1.59
CA TYR A 102 12.45 -4.21 2.06
C TYR A 102 13.14 -5.55 1.74
N ASP A 103 13.94 -6.08 2.65
CA ASP A 103 14.64 -7.37 2.49
C ASP A 103 13.67 -8.57 2.37
N TYR A 104 12.38 -8.37 2.67
CA TYR A 104 11.35 -9.39 2.52
C TYR A 104 10.73 -9.44 1.11
N SER A 105 11.09 -8.52 0.21
CA SER A 105 10.43 -8.38 -1.11
C SER A 105 10.46 -9.66 -1.95
N GLY A 106 11.59 -10.36 -2.03
CA GLY A 106 11.68 -11.61 -2.80
C GLY A 106 10.80 -12.74 -2.23
N GLN A 107 10.77 -12.89 -0.91
CA GLN A 107 9.90 -13.89 -0.26
C GLN A 107 8.42 -13.52 -0.39
N PHE A 108 8.10 -12.24 -0.28
CA PHE A 108 6.74 -11.74 -0.45
C PHE A 108 6.25 -11.95 -1.88
N ALA A 109 7.07 -11.65 -2.89
CA ALA A 109 6.75 -11.92 -4.29
C ALA A 109 6.50 -13.42 -4.55
N PHE A 110 7.28 -14.31 -3.92
CA PHE A 110 7.09 -15.76 -4.07
C PHE A 110 5.83 -16.29 -3.36
N LYS A 111 5.55 -15.81 -2.14
CA LYS A 111 4.46 -16.33 -1.30
C LYS A 111 3.10 -15.67 -1.60
N VAL A 112 3.09 -14.38 -1.87
CA VAL A 112 1.88 -13.55 -2.03
C VAL A 112 1.69 -13.13 -3.50
N GLY A 113 2.77 -12.74 -4.18
CA GLY A 113 2.70 -12.43 -5.62
C GLY A 113 2.03 -11.11 -5.99
N LEU A 114 1.67 -10.26 -5.02
CA LEU A 114 1.03 -8.97 -5.27
C LEU A 114 2.00 -7.78 -5.19
N PRO A 115 1.84 -6.74 -6.03
CA PRO A 115 2.50 -5.46 -5.84
C PRO A 115 2.11 -4.82 -4.51
N CYS A 116 3.11 -4.56 -3.66
CA CYS A 116 2.90 -3.97 -2.35
C CYS A 116 3.93 -2.89 -2.03
N LYS A 117 3.64 -2.06 -1.03
CA LYS A 117 4.64 -1.19 -0.40
C LYS A 117 4.40 -1.13 1.11
N SER A 118 5.42 -1.47 1.89
CA SER A 118 5.41 -1.27 3.35
C SER A 118 5.99 0.08 3.77
N GLY A 119 5.68 0.52 4.98
CA GLY A 119 6.34 1.66 5.62
C GLY A 119 6.62 1.39 7.09
N VAL A 120 7.62 2.08 7.64
CA VAL A 120 8.03 1.96 9.06
C VAL A 120 6.93 2.36 10.05
N SER A 121 5.91 3.09 9.59
CA SER A 121 4.70 3.38 10.37
C SER A 121 3.82 2.15 10.62
N GLY A 122 4.12 1.00 9.99
CA GLY A 122 3.34 -0.22 10.05
C GLY A 122 2.24 -0.30 8.98
N ILE A 123 2.24 0.59 7.99
CA ILE A 123 1.32 0.50 6.84
C ILE A 123 1.85 -0.48 5.79
N ILE A 124 0.94 -1.22 5.15
CA ILE A 124 1.19 -1.99 3.94
C ILE A 124 0.09 -1.61 2.93
N MET A 125 0.50 -1.00 1.84
CA MET A 125 -0.34 -0.77 0.66
C MET A 125 -0.24 -1.98 -0.26
N VAL A 126 -1.37 -2.55 -0.66
CA VAL A 126 -1.45 -3.72 -1.56
C VAL A 126 -2.30 -3.36 -2.76
N VAL A 127 -1.81 -3.71 -3.95
CA VAL A 127 -2.55 -3.50 -5.19
C VAL A 127 -2.88 -4.85 -5.80
N VAL A 128 -4.17 -5.07 -6.11
CA VAL A 128 -4.61 -6.19 -6.96
C VAL A 128 -4.96 -5.59 -8.32
N PRO A 129 -4.05 -5.70 -9.32
CA PRO A 129 -4.23 -5.04 -10.62
C PRO A 129 -5.55 -5.42 -11.26
N ASN A 130 -6.28 -4.44 -11.80
CA ASN A 130 -7.60 -4.63 -12.37
C ASN A 130 -8.62 -5.29 -11.40
N LEU A 131 -8.52 -5.04 -10.11
CA LEU A 131 -9.58 -5.44 -9.18
C LEU A 131 -9.82 -4.41 -8.08
N LEU A 132 -8.82 -4.18 -7.23
CA LEU A 132 -8.94 -3.33 -6.05
C LEU A 132 -7.60 -2.87 -5.50
N GLY A 133 -7.64 -1.83 -4.68
CA GLY A 133 -6.55 -1.43 -3.81
C GLY A 133 -6.92 -1.66 -2.34
N LEU A 134 -5.91 -2.00 -1.53
CA LEU A 134 -6.03 -2.21 -0.10
C LEU A 134 -4.95 -1.42 0.62
N ALA A 135 -5.25 -0.97 1.82
CA ALA A 135 -4.24 -0.57 2.78
C ALA A 135 -4.53 -1.21 4.13
N VAL A 136 -3.47 -1.70 4.74
CA VAL A 136 -3.47 -2.35 6.04
C VAL A 136 -2.55 -1.55 6.95
N TRP A 137 -2.95 -1.29 8.19
CA TRP A 137 -2.09 -0.63 9.16
C TRP A 137 -2.07 -1.35 10.50
N SER A 138 -0.85 -1.68 10.95
CA SER A 138 -0.59 -2.11 12.33
C SER A 138 0.85 -1.73 12.72
N PRO A 139 1.05 -0.85 13.71
CA PRO A 139 2.37 -0.29 14.04
C PRO A 139 3.51 -1.27 14.35
N PRO A 140 3.30 -2.42 15.02
CA PRO A 140 4.40 -3.34 15.32
C PRO A 140 5.05 -3.90 14.05
N ILE A 141 6.33 -3.56 13.84
CA ILE A 141 7.13 -4.04 12.72
C ILE A 141 8.00 -5.24 13.09
N ASP A 142 8.26 -6.11 12.13
CA ASP A 142 9.17 -7.25 12.25
C ASP A 142 10.65 -6.82 12.06
N ARG A 143 11.55 -7.79 12.10
CA ARG A 143 13.00 -7.58 11.89
C ARG A 143 13.37 -7.05 10.50
N HIS A 144 12.46 -7.14 9.53
CA HIS A 144 12.66 -6.66 8.16
C HIS A 144 12.04 -5.26 7.94
N GLY A 145 11.46 -4.65 8.99
CA GLY A 145 10.84 -3.33 8.91
C GLY A 145 9.41 -3.33 8.36
N ASN A 146 8.76 -4.50 8.29
CA ASN A 146 7.39 -4.64 7.78
C ASN A 146 6.40 -4.87 8.92
N SER A 147 5.15 -4.41 8.78
CA SER A 147 4.10 -4.71 9.78
C SER A 147 3.91 -6.21 9.95
N ALA A 148 4.14 -6.74 11.15
CA ALA A 148 4.06 -8.18 11.41
C ALA A 148 2.65 -8.72 11.14
N ARG A 149 1.63 -8.02 11.63
CA ARG A 149 0.21 -8.37 11.40
C ARG A 149 -0.21 -8.13 9.95
N GLY A 150 0.34 -7.10 9.31
CA GLY A 150 0.03 -6.82 7.91
C GLY A 150 0.56 -7.90 6.96
N ILE A 151 1.77 -8.40 7.20
CA ILE A 151 2.34 -9.53 6.45
C ILE A 151 1.48 -10.78 6.63
N GLN A 152 1.14 -11.10 7.89
CA GLN A 152 0.29 -12.25 8.20
C GLN A 152 -1.05 -12.16 7.45
N PHE A 153 -1.74 -11.02 7.52
CA PHE A 153 -2.98 -10.80 6.79
C PHE A 153 -2.84 -11.05 5.27
N CYS A 154 -1.76 -10.55 4.66
CA CYS A 154 -1.53 -10.72 3.22
C CYS A 154 -1.26 -12.19 2.84
N GLN A 155 -0.59 -12.94 3.72
CA GLN A 155 -0.34 -14.36 3.53
C GLN A 155 -1.63 -15.15 3.70
N ASP A 156 -2.32 -14.99 4.84
CA ASP A 156 -3.54 -15.73 5.16
C ASP A 156 -4.62 -15.52 4.09
N SER A 157 -4.76 -14.29 3.57
CA SER A 157 -5.71 -13.97 2.49
C SER A 157 -5.44 -14.69 1.16
N ILE A 158 -4.28 -15.32 1.00
CA ILE A 158 -3.83 -16.02 -0.22
C ILE A 158 -3.57 -17.50 0.03
N THR A 159 -3.22 -17.90 1.26
CA THR A 159 -2.86 -19.28 1.59
C THR A 159 -4.04 -20.19 1.98
N ASP A 160 -5.28 -19.72 1.91
CA ASP A 160 -6.43 -20.61 2.05
C ASP A 160 -6.54 -21.53 0.81
N GLU A 161 -5.97 -22.71 1.03
CA GLU A 161 -6.17 -24.00 0.40
C GLU A 161 -6.35 -23.96 -1.12
N HIS A 162 -5.27 -24.23 -1.85
CA HIS A 162 -5.12 -25.25 -2.91
C HIS A 162 -3.77 -24.94 -3.57
N GLY A 163 -2.74 -25.73 -3.22
CA GLY A 163 -1.35 -25.53 -3.65
C GLY A 163 -1.19 -25.59 -5.17
N GLY A 164 -1.40 -24.46 -5.84
CA GLY A 164 -1.34 -24.33 -7.28
C GLY A 164 -0.71 -23.00 -7.68
N SER A 165 0.56 -23.07 -8.10
CA SER A 165 1.16 -22.09 -8.97
C SER A 165 0.45 -22.13 -10.33
N ASP A 166 -0.52 -21.23 -10.57
CA ASP A 166 -0.76 -20.65 -11.90
C ASP A 166 -2.03 -19.78 -11.91
N ALA A 167 -1.86 -18.55 -12.41
CA ALA A 167 -2.72 -17.74 -13.28
C ALA A 167 -4.24 -17.60 -13.03
N ASN A 168 -4.82 -18.27 -12.04
CA ASN A 168 -6.23 -18.18 -11.66
C ASN A 168 -6.29 -17.76 -10.21
N MET A 169 -5.80 -16.54 -9.97
CA MET A 169 -5.97 -15.80 -8.74
C MET A 169 -7.47 -15.44 -8.62
N LYS A 170 -8.31 -16.46 -8.40
CA LYS A 170 -9.59 -16.31 -7.73
C LYS A 170 -9.23 -15.96 -6.29
N VAL A 171 -8.86 -14.70 -6.12
CA VAL A 171 -8.70 -14.03 -4.84
C VAL A 171 -9.90 -14.44 -4.00
N TRP A 172 -9.69 -15.22 -2.95
CA TRP A 172 -10.71 -15.63 -1.98
C TRP A 172 -11.24 -14.46 -1.14
N ILE A 173 -11.00 -13.22 -1.57
CA ILE A 173 -12.01 -12.17 -1.47
C ILE A 173 -13.19 -12.57 -2.41
N SER A 174 -13.82 -13.72 -2.15
CA SER A 174 -15.27 -13.79 -2.18
C SER A 174 -15.66 -12.81 -1.07
N ILE A 175 -15.92 -11.55 -1.39
CA ILE A 175 -17.27 -11.19 -1.75
C ILE A 175 -18.21 -12.16 -1.02
N SER A 176 -18.48 -11.86 0.25
CA SER A 176 -19.73 -12.17 0.92
C SER A 176 -20.89 -11.55 0.10
N THR A 177 -21.10 -12.03 -1.13
CA THR A 177 -22.30 -11.84 -1.94
C THR A 177 -23.09 -13.14 -1.86
N THR A 178 -23.60 -13.42 -0.68
CA THR A 178 -25.00 -13.82 -0.60
C THR A 178 -25.79 -12.53 -0.42
N GLU A 179 -26.28 -12.01 -1.55
CA GLU A 179 -27.49 -11.19 -1.73
C GLU A 179 -27.95 -10.10 -0.72
N GLU A 180 -27.11 -9.57 0.16
CA GLU A 180 -27.48 -8.37 0.92
C GLU A 180 -26.58 -7.19 0.57
N HIS A 181 -27.21 -6.13 0.05
CA HIS A 181 -26.68 -4.79 -0.16
C HIS A 181 -25.52 -4.44 0.79
N LEU A 182 -24.29 -4.45 0.27
CA LEU A 182 -23.13 -3.97 1.02
C LEU A 182 -23.02 -2.44 0.86
N GLU A 183 -23.58 -1.72 1.83
CA GLU A 183 -23.07 -0.40 2.21
C GLU A 183 -21.57 -0.49 2.51
N LEU A 184 -20.84 0.61 2.28
CA LEU A 184 -19.49 0.85 2.78
C LEU A 184 -19.42 0.50 4.27
N LYS A 185 -19.07 -0.73 4.60
CA LYS A 185 -18.75 -1.13 5.98
C LYS A 185 -17.27 -0.91 6.17
N THR A 186 -16.92 0.21 6.81
CA THR A 186 -15.74 0.26 7.65
C THR A 186 -15.85 -0.94 8.59
N THR A 187 -15.04 -1.99 8.42
CA THR A 187 -15.02 -3.08 9.39
C THR A 187 -14.32 -2.58 10.65
N VAL A 188 -15.01 -1.76 11.43
CA VAL A 188 -14.80 -1.71 12.88
C VAL A 188 -15.45 -2.99 13.37
N CYS A 189 -14.67 -3.99 13.76
CA CYS A 189 -15.21 -5.19 14.42
C CYS A 189 -16.09 -4.73 15.60
N GLN A 190 -17.41 -4.84 15.46
CA GLN A 190 -18.37 -4.66 16.55
C GLN A 190 -18.35 -5.92 17.45
N PRO A 191 -18.61 -5.78 18.76
CA PRO A 191 -18.44 -6.86 19.74
C PRO A 191 -19.45 -8.00 19.54
N ILE A 192 -18.94 -9.23 19.45
CA ILE A 192 -19.73 -10.47 19.32
C ILE A 192 -20.08 -10.98 20.74
N PRO A 193 -21.31 -11.48 21.01
CA PRO A 193 -21.66 -12.07 22.30
C PRO A 193 -20.88 -13.36 22.60
N TRP A 194 -20.58 -13.57 23.87
CA TRP A 194 -19.71 -14.62 24.39
C TRP A 194 -20.32 -16.02 24.34
N SER A 195 -19.96 -16.80 23.33
CA SER A 195 -19.69 -18.25 23.43
C SER A 195 -19.25 -18.81 22.07
N GLU A 196 -18.12 -19.53 22.06
CA GLU A 196 -17.59 -20.34 20.94
C GLU A 196 -16.76 -19.61 19.86
N PHE A 197 -15.53 -19.21 20.20
CA PHE A 197 -14.28 -19.62 19.51
C PHE A 197 -13.09 -18.91 20.17
N GLU A 198 -12.16 -19.69 20.73
CA GLU A 198 -11.01 -19.18 21.47
C GLU A 198 -9.79 -19.07 20.54
N MET A 199 -9.61 -17.89 19.94
CA MET A 199 -8.29 -17.37 19.58
C MET A 199 -8.25 -15.89 19.98
N GLN A 200 -7.79 -15.64 21.20
CA GLN A 200 -7.53 -14.30 21.71
C GLN A 200 -6.59 -13.55 20.75
N MET A 201 -6.88 -12.27 20.48
CA MET A 201 -5.92 -11.14 20.52
C MET A 201 -6.60 -9.81 20.10
N PRO A 202 -6.74 -8.81 20.99
CA PRO A 202 -7.35 -7.53 20.66
C PRO A 202 -6.33 -6.43 20.29
N ARG A 203 -6.84 -5.45 19.53
CA ARG A 203 -6.40 -4.05 19.28
C ARG A 203 -5.83 -3.74 17.88
N GLN A 204 -6.75 -3.19 17.08
CA GLN A 204 -6.60 -2.27 15.95
C GLN A 204 -5.82 -2.78 14.74
N PHE A 205 -6.55 -3.49 13.88
CA PHE A 205 -6.23 -3.67 12.48
C PHE A 205 -7.22 -2.83 11.67
N TYR A 206 -6.76 -1.97 10.78
CA TYR A 206 -7.61 -1.23 9.86
C TYR A 206 -7.31 -1.70 8.44
N CYS A 207 -8.34 -2.19 7.75
CA CYS A 207 -8.27 -2.61 6.35
C CYS A 207 -9.48 -2.05 5.62
N VAL A 208 -9.22 -1.44 4.46
CA VAL A 208 -10.26 -0.95 3.55
C VAL A 208 -9.91 -1.44 2.16
N GLY A 209 -10.84 -2.17 1.54
CA GLY A 209 -10.75 -2.62 0.15
C GLY A 209 -11.87 -1.98 -0.67
N TRP A 210 -11.55 -1.55 -1.89
CA TRP A 210 -12.54 -0.93 -2.77
C TRP A 210 -12.73 -1.76 -4.05
N LYS A 211 -13.94 -2.29 -4.27
CA LYS A 211 -14.27 -3.05 -5.48
C LYS A 211 -14.72 -2.07 -6.58
N VAL A 212 -13.99 -2.02 -7.70
CA VAL A 212 -14.46 -1.29 -8.88
C VAL A 212 -15.45 -2.17 -9.63
N GLY A 213 -16.73 -1.79 -9.65
CA GLY A 213 -17.67 -2.30 -10.64
C GLY A 213 -17.27 -1.80 -12.02
N GLU A 214 -16.81 -2.71 -12.88
CA GLU A 214 -16.49 -2.47 -14.31
C GLU A 214 -15.21 -1.68 -14.61
N LEU A 215 -14.06 -2.28 -14.31
CA LEU A 215 -12.80 -1.86 -14.95
C LEU A 215 -12.89 -1.99 -16.47
N ARG A 216 -12.78 -0.87 -17.18
CA ARG A 216 -12.62 -0.88 -18.64
C ARG A 216 -11.33 -1.61 -18.98
N LYS A 217 -11.44 -2.70 -19.73
CA LYS A 217 -10.29 -3.38 -20.33
C LYS A 217 -9.43 -2.35 -21.08
N PRO A 218 -8.10 -2.34 -20.89
CA PRO A 218 -7.23 -1.43 -21.64
C PRO A 218 -7.45 -1.67 -23.13
N SER A 219 -7.72 -0.60 -23.89
CA SER A 219 -7.91 -0.73 -25.33
C SER A 219 -6.61 -1.24 -25.95
N SER A 220 -6.61 -2.48 -26.44
CA SER A 220 -5.56 -2.98 -27.31
C SER A 220 -5.57 -2.16 -28.59
N ARG A 221 -4.72 -1.14 -28.69
CA ARG A 221 -4.34 -0.58 -29.98
C ARG A 221 -2.87 -0.92 -30.23
N ARG A 222 -2.70 -1.80 -31.22
CA ARG A 222 -1.47 -1.99 -32.00
C ARG A 222 -1.10 -0.68 -32.70
#